data_AF-A0A921QAM3-F1
#
_entry.id   AF-A0A921QAM3-F1
#
_cell.length_a   1.000
_cell.length_b   1.000
_cell.length_c   1.000
_cell.angle_alpha   90.00
_cell.angle_beta   90.00
_cell.angle_gamma   90.00
#
_symmetry.space_group_name_H-M   'P 1'
#
loop_
_entity.id
_entity.type
_entity.pdbx_description
1 polymer ?
#
loop_
_entity_poly.entity_id
_entity_poly.type
_entity_poly.pdbx_seq_one_letter_code
_entity_poly.pdbx_strand_id
1 'polypeptide(L)'
;MSCLHVHKPISIIFPVSTAMVSALLQVLTAVVAAAVHVAAFDPNPLQDFCVADSTSKVRVNGVPCKDPATVSADDFFFAGVDHPGGGTASRRYGFTALPVQIPGLNTLGASHARVDVAPGAVFPPHYHPRASETAVVLDGAVYFGFVTSYPDNKVFAKVLRKGDVFAVPQGLVHFLYNNGTAPAALYATLSSQNPGLVLLGDALFGSGLADDLLAKTFLTDKETVGKIGVKFRS
;
A
#
# COMPACT_ATOMS: atom_id res chain seq x y z
N MET A 1 79.70 31.64 -34.30
CA MET A 1 79.21 31.11 -33.01
C MET A 1 77.71 31.42 -32.94
N SER A 2 76.88 30.47 -33.38
CA SER A 2 75.42 30.62 -33.35
C SER A 2 74.90 30.09 -32.02
N CYS A 3 74.18 30.93 -31.27
CA CYS A 3 73.61 30.58 -29.98
C CYS A 3 72.29 29.83 -30.20
N LEU A 4 72.23 28.53 -29.84
CA LEU A 4 70.97 27.76 -29.83
C LEU A 4 70.07 28.30 -28.71
N HIS A 5 68.92 28.87 -29.06
CA HIS A 5 67.84 29.14 -28.12
C HIS A 5 67.03 27.86 -27.88
N VAL A 6 67.15 27.31 -26.67
CA VAL A 6 66.32 26.19 -26.20
C VAL A 6 64.97 26.76 -25.74
N HIS A 7 63.89 26.50 -26.49
CA HIS A 7 62.54 26.75 -26.01
C HIS A 7 62.18 25.71 -24.94
N LYS A 8 62.05 26.15 -23.68
CA LYS A 8 61.38 25.33 -22.65
C LYS A 8 59.88 25.28 -22.94
N PRO A 9 59.22 24.11 -22.88
CA PRO A 9 57.77 24.04 -22.97
C PRO A 9 57.16 24.67 -21.71
N ILE A 10 56.27 25.64 -21.92
CA ILE A 10 55.46 26.23 -20.84
C ILE A 10 54.31 25.26 -20.58
N SER A 11 54.40 24.48 -19.50
CA SER A 11 53.24 23.73 -18.99
C SER A 11 52.27 24.71 -18.35
N ILE A 12 51.21 25.08 -19.06
CA ILE A 12 50.11 25.88 -18.52
C ILE A 12 49.24 24.95 -17.67
N ILE A 13 49.55 24.88 -16.37
CA ILE A 13 48.67 24.28 -15.38
C ILE A 13 47.66 25.36 -15.01
N PHE A 14 46.45 25.30 -15.58
CA PHE A 14 45.36 26.16 -15.12
C PHE A 14 45.01 25.75 -13.68
N PRO A 15 45.13 26.64 -12.68
CA PRO A 15 44.70 26.31 -11.34
C PRO A 15 43.18 26.16 -11.37
N VAL A 16 42.69 24.94 -11.13
CA VAL A 16 41.26 24.75 -10.87
C VAL A 16 40.97 25.54 -9.61
N SER A 17 40.23 26.64 -9.74
CA SER A 17 39.93 27.49 -8.59
C SER A 17 39.07 26.71 -7.60
N THR A 18 39.21 27.00 -6.31
CA THR A 18 38.33 26.47 -5.26
C THR A 18 36.85 26.72 -5.57
N ALA A 19 36.54 27.80 -6.29
CA ALA A 19 35.19 28.09 -6.79
C ALA A 19 34.72 27.09 -7.86
N MET A 20 35.58 26.66 -8.80
CA MET A 20 35.22 25.63 -9.79
C MET A 20 34.98 24.27 -9.14
N VAL A 21 35.82 23.87 -8.16
CA VAL A 21 35.62 22.62 -7.43
C VAL A 21 34.30 22.63 -6.64
N SER A 22 33.99 23.75 -5.98
CA SER A 22 32.72 23.94 -5.26
C SER A 22 31.51 23.86 -6.18
N ALA A 23 31.55 24.53 -7.34
CA ALA A 23 30.47 24.49 -8.33
C ALA A 23 30.26 23.07 -8.87
N LEU A 24 31.34 22.34 -9.15
CA LEU A 24 31.26 20.96 -9.64
C LEU A 24 30.64 20.03 -8.58
N LEU A 25 31.01 20.20 -7.31
CA LEU A 25 30.46 19.43 -6.20
C LEU A 25 28.98 19.73 -5.96
N GLN A 26 28.57 20.99 -6.09
CA GLN A 26 27.16 21.40 -6.01
C GLN A 26 26.32 20.79 -7.14
N VAL A 27 26.83 20.82 -8.38
CA VAL A 27 26.18 20.19 -9.54
C VAL A 27 26.08 18.69 -9.36
N LEU A 28 27.15 18.02 -8.92
CA LEU A 28 27.13 16.58 -8.66
C LEU A 28 26.11 16.21 -7.57
N THR A 29 26.05 16.99 -6.49
CA THR A 29 25.09 16.78 -5.40
C THR A 29 23.65 16.97 -5.89
N ALA A 30 23.39 18.00 -6.71
CA ALA A 30 22.07 18.23 -7.30
C ALA A 30 21.67 17.12 -8.29
N VAL A 31 22.60 16.60 -9.09
CA VAL A 31 22.36 15.48 -10.02
C VAL A 31 22.08 14.18 -9.25
N VAL A 32 22.84 13.90 -8.19
CA VAL A 32 22.59 12.74 -7.32
C VAL A 32 21.23 12.88 -6.62
N ALA A 33 20.90 14.07 -6.08
CA ALA A 33 19.60 14.32 -5.45
C ALA A 33 18.42 14.19 -6.43
N ALA A 34 18.59 14.66 -7.67
CA ALA A 34 17.58 14.50 -8.74
C ALA A 34 17.45 13.05 -9.23
N ALA A 35 18.49 12.23 -9.12
CA ALA A 35 18.43 10.81 -9.45
C ALA A 35 17.68 9.97 -8.39
N VAL A 36 17.53 10.48 -7.16
CA VAL A 36 16.74 9.84 -6.09
C VAL A 36 15.29 10.29 -6.16
N HIS A 37 14.61 10.01 -7.27
CA HIS A 37 13.14 10.00 -7.25
C HIS A 37 12.71 8.78 -6.42
N VAL A 38 12.54 8.97 -5.12
CA VAL A 38 11.90 7.98 -4.26
C VAL A 38 10.44 7.90 -4.70
N ALA A 39 10.13 6.92 -5.55
CA ALA A 39 8.75 6.59 -5.85
C ALA A 39 8.10 6.06 -4.57
N ALA A 40 7.03 6.69 -4.10
CA ALA A 40 6.24 6.26 -2.94
C ALA A 40 5.32 5.05 -3.25
N PHE A 41 5.62 4.35 -4.35
CA PHE A 41 4.87 3.22 -4.89
C PHE A 41 5.78 2.01 -4.99
N ASP A 42 5.20 0.84 -5.28
CA ASP A 42 5.99 -0.36 -5.56
C ASP A 42 7.03 -0.08 -6.67
N PRO A 43 8.29 -0.53 -6.53
CA PRO A 43 9.29 -0.38 -7.57
C PRO A 43 8.86 -1.06 -8.87
N ASN A 44 9.18 -0.44 -10.01
CA ASN A 44 8.99 -1.09 -11.31
C ASN A 44 9.80 -2.39 -11.39
N PRO A 45 9.25 -3.45 -12.01
CA PRO A 45 9.98 -4.68 -12.23
C PRO A 45 11.18 -4.44 -13.16
N LEU A 46 12.29 -5.16 -12.91
CA LEU A 46 13.51 -5.08 -13.72
C LEU A 46 13.65 -6.24 -14.73
N GLN A 47 12.65 -7.13 -14.74
CA GLN A 47 12.55 -8.31 -15.59
C GLN A 47 11.08 -8.73 -15.71
N ASP A 48 10.75 -9.62 -16.64
CA ASP A 48 9.37 -10.00 -16.94
C ASP A 48 8.61 -10.58 -15.74
N PHE A 49 9.27 -11.38 -14.90
CA PHE A 49 8.69 -11.93 -13.68
C PHE A 49 9.72 -12.18 -12.57
N CYS A 50 9.25 -12.16 -11.32
CA CYS A 50 10.00 -12.56 -10.14
C CYS A 50 9.02 -13.23 -9.16
N VAL A 51 8.72 -14.51 -9.38
CA VAL A 51 7.78 -15.25 -8.52
C VAL A 51 8.32 -15.32 -7.09
N ALA A 52 7.52 -14.93 -6.11
CA ALA A 52 7.92 -14.90 -4.70
C ALA A 52 8.40 -16.28 -4.20
N ASP A 53 9.60 -16.35 -3.64
CA ASP A 53 10.09 -17.47 -2.86
C ASP A 53 9.83 -17.24 -1.36
N SER A 54 8.72 -17.78 -0.88
CA SER A 54 8.34 -17.71 0.53
C SER A 54 9.19 -18.60 1.46
N THR A 55 10.07 -19.44 0.90
CA THR A 55 10.95 -20.33 1.68
C THR A 55 12.32 -19.72 1.94
N SER A 56 12.68 -18.69 1.18
CA SER A 56 13.93 -17.96 1.36
C SER A 56 14.01 -17.31 2.73
N LYS A 57 15.19 -17.38 3.36
CA LYS A 57 15.50 -16.71 4.63
C LYS A 57 16.09 -15.32 4.42
N VAL A 58 16.37 -14.93 3.18
CA VAL A 58 16.94 -13.63 2.83
C VAL A 58 15.86 -12.56 2.96
N ARG A 59 16.20 -11.44 3.60
CA ARG A 59 15.29 -10.30 3.75
C ARG A 59 15.70 -9.19 2.78
N VAL A 60 14.74 -8.77 1.96
CA VAL A 60 14.87 -7.66 1.00
C VAL A 60 13.62 -6.78 1.10
N ASN A 61 13.62 -5.62 0.44
CA ASN A 61 12.37 -4.90 0.22
C ASN A 61 11.53 -5.68 -0.80
N GLY A 62 10.38 -6.23 -0.38
CA GLY A 62 9.61 -7.19 -1.16
C GLY A 62 9.90 -8.64 -0.76
N VAL A 63 10.00 -9.53 -1.75
CA VAL A 63 10.27 -10.97 -1.53
C VAL A 63 11.33 -11.44 -2.54
N PRO A 64 12.31 -12.27 -2.13
CA PRO A 64 13.24 -12.91 -3.08
C PRO A 64 12.50 -13.72 -4.16
N CYS A 65 13.10 -13.87 -5.34
CA CYS A 65 12.51 -14.64 -6.44
C CYS A 65 12.87 -16.14 -6.34
N LYS A 66 11.97 -17.02 -6.79
CA LYS A 66 12.29 -18.42 -7.14
C LYS A 66 13.28 -18.47 -8.31
N ASP A 67 13.93 -19.62 -8.50
CA ASP A 67 14.66 -19.93 -9.73
C ASP A 67 13.68 -19.92 -10.92
N PRO A 68 13.90 -19.08 -11.96
CA PRO A 68 13.05 -19.02 -13.14
C PRO A 68 12.83 -20.38 -13.83
N ALA A 69 13.80 -21.30 -13.74
CA ALA A 69 13.67 -22.64 -14.33
C ALA A 69 12.61 -23.53 -13.63
N THR A 70 12.19 -23.15 -12.43
CA THR A 70 11.20 -23.89 -11.62
C THR A 70 9.80 -23.27 -11.68
N VAL A 71 9.65 -22.16 -12.39
CA VAL A 71 8.38 -21.42 -12.49
C VAL A 71 7.44 -22.08 -13.49
N SER A 72 6.15 -22.13 -13.14
CA SER A 72 5.09 -22.68 -13.99
C SER A 72 3.86 -21.78 -14.04
N ALA A 73 2.87 -22.13 -14.87
CA ALA A 73 1.61 -21.38 -14.94
C ALA A 73 0.87 -21.31 -13.59
N ASP A 74 1.03 -22.33 -12.75
CA ASP A 74 0.39 -22.38 -11.43
C ASP A 74 0.91 -21.27 -10.48
N ASP A 75 2.13 -20.76 -10.70
CA ASP A 75 2.69 -19.64 -9.93
C ASP A 75 2.01 -18.30 -10.23
N PHE A 76 1.24 -18.20 -11.32
CA PHE A 76 0.54 -16.99 -11.78
C PHE A 76 -0.99 -17.12 -11.66
N PHE A 77 -1.48 -18.14 -10.98
CA PHE A 77 -2.89 -18.53 -11.01
C PHE A 77 -3.50 -18.57 -9.61
N PHE A 78 -4.78 -18.22 -9.53
CA PHE A 78 -5.62 -18.42 -8.35
C PHE A 78 -7.05 -18.77 -8.78
N ALA A 79 -7.59 -19.87 -8.29
CA ALA A 79 -8.94 -20.35 -8.62
C ALA A 79 -9.98 -19.94 -7.58
N GLY A 80 -11.26 -19.91 -7.98
CA GLY A 80 -12.39 -19.96 -7.04
C GLY A 80 -12.82 -18.64 -6.41
N VAL A 81 -12.53 -17.50 -7.04
CA VAL A 81 -12.98 -16.17 -6.56
C VAL A 81 -14.45 -15.88 -6.87
N ASP A 82 -15.12 -16.73 -7.62
CA ASP A 82 -16.53 -16.67 -7.99
C ASP A 82 -17.47 -17.15 -6.86
N HIS A 83 -16.95 -17.86 -5.87
CA HIS A 83 -17.70 -18.32 -4.69
C HIS A 83 -17.08 -17.80 -3.39
N PRO A 84 -17.86 -17.67 -2.30
CA PRO A 84 -17.29 -17.47 -0.98
C PRO A 84 -16.32 -18.61 -0.64
N GLY A 85 -15.08 -18.27 -0.26
CA GLY A 85 -14.00 -19.23 -0.03
C GLY A 85 -13.31 -19.05 1.32
N GLY A 86 -12.29 -19.88 1.57
CA GLY A 86 -11.51 -19.92 2.82
C GLY A 86 -10.72 -18.65 3.09
N GLY A 87 -11.37 -17.64 3.66
CA GLY A 87 -10.79 -16.37 4.09
C GLY A 87 -10.83 -16.19 5.61
N THR A 88 -10.25 -15.08 6.08
CA THR A 88 -10.28 -14.71 7.49
C THR A 88 -11.61 -14.01 7.80
N ALA A 89 -12.45 -14.66 8.60
CA ALA A 89 -13.72 -14.09 9.04
C ALA A 89 -13.52 -13.16 10.25
N SER A 90 -13.93 -11.90 10.13
CA SER A 90 -14.04 -11.00 11.27
C SER A 90 -15.37 -11.24 11.98
N ARG A 91 -15.33 -11.92 13.12
CA ARG A 91 -16.54 -12.09 13.97
C ARG A 91 -17.08 -10.76 14.49
N ARG A 92 -16.20 -9.78 14.74
CA ARG A 92 -16.59 -8.47 15.26
C ARG A 92 -17.37 -7.66 14.23
N TYR A 93 -16.94 -7.70 12.98
CA TYR A 93 -17.48 -6.82 11.93
C TYR A 93 -18.40 -7.54 10.94
N GLY A 94 -18.35 -8.88 10.88
CA GLY A 94 -19.23 -9.71 10.06
C GLY A 94 -18.83 -9.83 8.59
N PHE A 95 -17.59 -9.48 8.23
CA PHE A 95 -17.02 -9.68 6.90
C PHE A 95 -16.07 -10.88 6.87
N THR A 96 -15.89 -11.47 5.69
CA THR A 96 -14.80 -12.42 5.40
C THR A 96 -13.96 -11.85 4.27
N ALA A 97 -12.64 -11.77 4.47
CA ALA A 97 -11.70 -11.36 3.44
C ALA A 97 -10.84 -12.57 3.03
N LEU A 98 -10.84 -12.86 1.73
CA LEU A 98 -10.03 -13.88 1.08
C LEU A 98 -8.94 -13.19 0.26
N PRO A 99 -7.68 -13.18 0.73
CA PRO A 99 -6.55 -12.73 -0.08
C PRO A 99 -6.38 -13.65 -1.29
N VAL A 100 -6.27 -13.08 -2.49
CA VAL A 100 -5.96 -13.80 -3.73
C VAL A 100 -4.44 -13.90 -3.82
N GLN A 101 -3.89 -15.00 -3.31
CA GLN A 101 -2.45 -15.21 -3.20
C GLN A 101 -1.89 -15.78 -4.50
N ILE A 102 -1.32 -14.91 -5.33
CA ILE A 102 -0.62 -15.29 -6.56
C ILE A 102 0.87 -14.95 -6.38
N PRO A 103 1.77 -15.94 -6.19
CA PRO A 103 3.19 -15.70 -5.99
C PRO A 103 3.85 -14.88 -7.10
N GLY A 104 3.36 -15.01 -8.34
CA GLY A 104 3.81 -14.25 -9.50
C GLY A 104 3.50 -12.75 -9.48
N LEU A 105 2.68 -12.25 -8.54
CA LEU A 105 2.42 -10.81 -8.39
C LEU A 105 3.59 -10.04 -7.76
N ASN A 106 4.59 -10.73 -7.23
CA ASN A 106 5.77 -10.08 -6.67
C ASN A 106 6.48 -9.25 -7.76
N THR A 107 6.82 -8.01 -7.41
CA THR A 107 7.34 -6.93 -8.28
C THR A 107 6.35 -6.31 -9.28
N LEU A 108 5.10 -6.77 -9.35
CA LEU A 108 4.12 -6.29 -10.33
C LEU A 108 3.22 -5.15 -9.84
N GLY A 109 3.40 -4.69 -8.60
CA GLY A 109 2.66 -3.53 -8.08
C GLY A 109 1.16 -3.79 -7.88
N ALA A 110 0.73 -5.04 -7.70
CA ALA A 110 -0.67 -5.40 -7.59
C ALA A 110 -0.94 -6.50 -6.55
N SER A 111 -2.09 -6.41 -5.90
CA SER A 111 -2.66 -7.49 -5.09
C SER A 111 -4.18 -7.48 -5.19
N HIS A 112 -4.82 -8.59 -4.83
CA HIS A 112 -6.27 -8.72 -4.95
C HIS A 112 -6.87 -9.45 -3.74
N ALA A 113 -8.15 -9.20 -3.49
CA ALA A 113 -8.91 -9.89 -2.46
C ALA A 113 -10.38 -10.01 -2.86
N ARG A 114 -11.02 -11.12 -2.47
CA ARG A 114 -12.48 -11.20 -2.41
C ARG A 114 -12.93 -10.80 -1.00
N VAL A 115 -13.98 -10.00 -0.91
CA VAL A 115 -14.61 -9.62 0.35
C VAL A 115 -16.07 -10.03 0.31
N ASP A 116 -16.49 -10.85 1.26
CA ASP A 116 -17.89 -11.22 1.49
C ASP A 116 -18.41 -10.48 2.74
N VAL A 117 -19.59 -9.87 2.63
CA VAL A 117 -20.18 -9.02 3.68
C VAL A 117 -21.61 -9.50 3.95
N ALA A 118 -21.84 -10.04 5.15
CA ALA A 118 -23.16 -10.51 5.58
C ALA A 118 -24.17 -9.34 5.72
N PRO A 119 -25.49 -9.60 5.71
CA PRO A 119 -26.48 -8.57 6.01
C PRO A 119 -26.20 -7.87 7.35
N GLY A 120 -26.19 -6.53 7.35
CA GLY A 120 -25.87 -5.71 8.52
C GLY A 120 -24.39 -5.61 8.89
N ALA A 121 -23.51 -6.36 8.21
CA ALA A 121 -22.08 -6.35 8.47
C ALA A 121 -21.37 -5.16 7.82
N VAL A 122 -20.18 -4.85 8.34
CA VAL A 122 -19.32 -3.78 7.83
C VAL A 122 -17.93 -4.33 7.54
N PHE A 123 -17.27 -3.77 6.53
CA PHE A 123 -15.82 -3.62 6.58
C PHE A 123 -15.61 -2.21 7.17
N PRO A 124 -15.20 -2.10 8.45
CA PRO A 124 -15.24 -0.83 9.19
C PRO A 124 -14.32 0.22 8.54
N PRO A 125 -14.41 1.50 8.93
CA PRO A 125 -13.48 2.52 8.48
C PRO A 125 -12.02 2.07 8.59
N HIS A 126 -11.35 2.03 7.44
CA HIS A 126 -9.98 1.54 7.30
C HIS A 126 -9.28 2.27 6.15
N TYR A 127 -7.98 2.07 6.03
CA TYR A 127 -7.22 2.54 4.87
C TYR A 127 -6.07 1.59 4.52
N HIS A 128 -5.61 1.73 3.28
CA HIS A 128 -4.44 1.05 2.73
C HIS A 128 -3.28 2.07 2.65
N PRO A 129 -2.25 1.97 3.51
CA PRO A 129 -1.16 2.95 3.55
C PRO A 129 -0.34 3.01 2.26
N ARG A 130 -0.33 1.92 1.48
CA ARG A 130 0.58 1.74 0.33
C ARG A 130 -0.13 1.44 -0.99
N ALA A 131 -1.46 1.54 -1.04
CA ALA A 131 -2.19 1.28 -2.27
C ALA A 131 -3.47 2.10 -2.40
N SER A 132 -3.80 2.45 -3.64
CA SER A 132 -5.18 2.73 -4.03
C SER A 132 -5.94 1.41 -4.18
N GLU A 133 -7.26 1.45 -4.05
CA GLU A 133 -8.14 0.31 -4.26
C GLU A 133 -9.14 0.61 -5.36
N THR A 134 -9.41 -0.39 -6.20
CA THR A 134 -10.60 -0.42 -7.05
C THR A 134 -11.34 -1.71 -6.74
N ALA A 135 -12.65 -1.63 -6.49
CA ALA A 135 -13.46 -2.82 -6.23
C ALA A 135 -14.66 -2.89 -7.15
N VAL A 136 -14.94 -4.10 -7.65
CA VAL A 136 -16.16 -4.44 -8.38
C VAL A 136 -17.08 -5.27 -7.49
N VAL A 137 -18.38 -4.96 -7.50
CA VAL A 137 -19.37 -5.78 -6.80
C VAL A 137 -19.65 -7.04 -7.61
N LEU A 138 -19.35 -8.20 -7.03
CA LEU A 138 -19.59 -9.52 -7.63
C LEU A 138 -21.04 -9.96 -7.44
N ASP A 139 -21.63 -9.66 -6.28
CA ASP A 139 -23.00 -10.02 -5.95
C ASP A 139 -23.62 -9.09 -4.90
N GLY A 140 -24.96 -9.02 -4.89
CA GLY A 140 -25.72 -8.20 -3.96
C GLY A 140 -25.54 -6.68 -4.16
N ALA A 141 -25.59 -5.95 -3.05
CA ALA A 141 -25.42 -4.50 -3.01
C ALA A 141 -24.73 -4.07 -1.71
N VAL A 142 -23.87 -3.04 -1.79
CA VAL A 142 -23.18 -2.48 -0.62
C VAL A 142 -23.16 -0.97 -0.67
N TYR A 143 -23.25 -0.32 0.50
CA TYR A 143 -22.90 1.08 0.65
C TYR A 143 -21.39 1.19 0.82
N PHE A 144 -20.71 1.73 -0.19
CA PHE A 144 -19.25 1.84 -0.24
C PHE A 144 -18.86 3.30 -0.54
N GLY A 145 -17.82 3.79 0.14
CA GLY A 145 -17.24 5.09 -0.11
C GLY A 145 -16.00 5.38 0.70
N PHE A 146 -15.44 6.56 0.48
CA PHE A 146 -14.28 7.09 1.19
C PHE A 146 -14.53 8.50 1.73
N VAL A 147 -13.63 8.94 2.61
CA VAL A 147 -13.62 10.27 3.23
C VAL A 147 -12.35 11.02 2.82
N THR A 148 -12.49 12.27 2.37
CA THR A 148 -11.33 13.11 2.05
C THR A 148 -10.57 13.53 3.32
N SER A 149 -9.33 13.98 3.17
CA SER A 149 -8.54 14.48 4.30
C SER A 149 -9.09 15.78 4.89
N TYR A 150 -8.57 16.13 6.08
CA TYR A 150 -8.75 17.43 6.73
C TYR A 150 -8.37 18.60 5.78
N PRO A 151 -9.06 19.75 5.85
CA PRO A 151 -10.16 20.08 6.78
C PRO A 151 -11.55 19.59 6.35
N ASP A 152 -11.74 19.25 5.08
CA ASP A 152 -13.09 19.06 4.52
C ASP A 152 -13.79 17.81 5.06
N ASN A 153 -13.04 16.71 5.26
CA ASN A 153 -13.58 15.42 5.74
C ASN A 153 -14.86 14.99 4.99
N LYS A 154 -14.90 15.23 3.68
CA LYS A 154 -16.09 15.03 2.84
C LYS A 154 -16.25 13.56 2.47
N VAL A 155 -17.47 13.05 2.62
CA VAL A 155 -17.83 11.67 2.24
C VAL A 155 -18.21 11.59 0.76
N PHE A 156 -17.57 10.67 0.04
CA PHE A 156 -17.95 10.25 -1.30
C PHE A 156 -18.36 8.78 -1.26
N ALA A 157 -19.67 8.53 -1.27
CA ALA A 157 -20.23 7.20 -1.10
C ALA A 157 -21.54 7.02 -1.86
N LYS A 158 -21.85 5.78 -2.24
CA LYS A 158 -23.14 5.40 -2.81
C LYS A 158 -23.41 3.92 -2.61
N VAL A 159 -24.65 3.50 -2.86
CA VAL A 159 -25.00 2.08 -2.93
C VAL A 159 -24.58 1.54 -4.30
N LEU A 160 -23.61 0.62 -4.29
CA LEU A 160 -23.14 -0.13 -5.45
C LEU A 160 -23.90 -1.45 -5.54
N ARG A 161 -24.15 -1.91 -6.77
CA ARG A 161 -24.80 -3.20 -7.09
C ARG A 161 -23.88 -4.04 -7.95
N LYS A 162 -24.19 -5.33 -8.09
CA LYS A 162 -23.49 -6.25 -8.97
C LYS A 162 -23.10 -5.61 -10.32
N GLY A 163 -21.81 -5.65 -10.64
CA GLY A 163 -21.22 -5.06 -11.84
C GLY A 163 -20.72 -3.63 -11.69
N ASP A 164 -21.15 -2.90 -10.65
CA ASP A 164 -20.63 -1.56 -10.37
C ASP A 164 -19.18 -1.63 -9.88
N VAL A 165 -18.39 -0.63 -10.27
CA VAL A 165 -16.99 -0.46 -9.88
C VAL A 165 -16.84 0.87 -9.13
N PHE A 166 -15.98 0.88 -8.11
CA PHE A 166 -15.67 2.08 -7.34
C PHE A 166 -14.18 2.16 -7.02
N ALA A 167 -13.62 3.37 -7.10
CA ALA A 167 -12.21 3.63 -6.86
C ALA A 167 -12.03 4.42 -5.55
N VAL A 168 -11.02 4.02 -4.78
CA VAL A 168 -10.61 4.64 -3.53
C VAL A 168 -9.16 5.13 -3.66
N PRO A 169 -8.91 6.43 -3.49
CA PRO A 169 -7.55 6.96 -3.52
C PRO A 169 -6.67 6.39 -2.40
N GLN A 170 -5.38 6.21 -2.69
CA GLN A 170 -4.41 5.66 -1.73
C GLN A 170 -4.43 6.41 -0.40
N GLY A 171 -4.42 5.65 0.70
CA GLY A 171 -4.30 6.19 2.06
C GLY A 171 -5.55 6.88 2.60
N LEU A 172 -6.64 7.01 1.82
CA LEU A 172 -7.88 7.58 2.33
C LEU A 172 -8.70 6.55 3.09
N VAL A 173 -9.35 7.03 4.16
CA VAL A 173 -10.26 6.23 4.97
C VAL A 173 -11.49 5.89 4.15
N HIS A 174 -11.83 4.60 4.07
CA HIS A 174 -12.98 4.08 3.37
C HIS A 174 -13.63 2.93 4.16
N PHE A 175 -14.83 2.52 3.75
CA PHE A 175 -15.65 1.58 4.50
C PHE A 175 -16.62 0.86 3.58
N LEU A 176 -16.99 -0.38 3.92
CA LEU A 176 -18.09 -1.09 3.27
C LEU A 176 -19.18 -1.33 4.31
N TYR A 177 -20.44 -1.09 3.95
CA TYR A 177 -21.57 -1.42 4.79
C TYR A 177 -22.65 -2.13 3.96
N ASN A 178 -22.94 -3.39 4.30
CA ASN A 178 -24.10 -4.07 3.77
C ASN A 178 -25.33 -3.72 4.62
N ASN A 179 -26.01 -2.62 4.25
CA ASN A 179 -27.26 -2.20 4.89
C ASN A 179 -28.50 -2.90 4.31
N GLY A 180 -28.31 -3.89 3.44
CA GLY A 180 -29.37 -4.70 2.86
C GLY A 180 -29.70 -5.93 3.69
N THR A 181 -30.60 -6.75 3.16
CA THR A 181 -31.07 -8.00 3.79
C THR A 181 -30.46 -9.27 3.20
N ALA A 182 -29.68 -9.13 2.13
CA ALA A 182 -29.01 -10.24 1.44
C ALA A 182 -27.48 -10.11 1.54
N PRO A 183 -26.72 -11.21 1.50
CA PRO A 183 -25.26 -11.16 1.43
C PRO A 183 -24.78 -10.39 0.19
N ALA A 184 -23.60 -9.79 0.29
CA ALA A 184 -22.94 -9.12 -0.82
C ALA A 184 -21.47 -9.52 -0.91
N ALA A 185 -20.89 -9.40 -2.11
CA ALA A 185 -19.50 -9.75 -2.35
C ALA A 185 -18.83 -8.75 -3.30
N LEU A 186 -17.54 -8.48 -3.08
CA LEU A 186 -16.71 -7.62 -3.91
C LEU A 186 -15.38 -8.30 -4.25
N TYR A 187 -14.82 -7.92 -5.39
CA TYR A 187 -13.44 -8.19 -5.73
C TYR A 187 -12.65 -6.88 -5.73
N ALA A 188 -11.72 -6.76 -4.78
CA ALA A 188 -10.85 -5.61 -4.63
C ALA A 188 -9.51 -5.87 -5.33
N THR A 189 -9.04 -4.87 -6.05
CA THR A 189 -7.70 -4.80 -6.66
C THR A 189 -6.96 -3.63 -6.05
N LEU A 190 -5.74 -3.84 -5.60
CA LEU A 190 -4.94 -2.85 -4.91
C LEU A 190 -3.65 -2.60 -5.67
N SER A 191 -3.27 -1.33 -5.81
CA SER A 191 -2.09 -0.89 -6.58
C SER A 191 -0.75 -1.06 -5.84
N SER A 192 -0.62 -2.15 -5.08
CA SER A 192 0.64 -2.61 -4.49
C SER A 192 0.54 -4.11 -4.21
N GLN A 193 1.66 -4.82 -4.33
CA GLN A 193 1.80 -6.21 -3.90
C GLN A 193 1.63 -6.36 -2.37
N ASN A 194 1.84 -5.28 -1.62
CA ASN A 194 1.67 -5.23 -0.18
C ASN A 194 0.96 -3.93 0.25
N PRO A 195 -0.37 -3.85 0.09
CA PRO A 195 -1.13 -2.62 0.34
C PRO A 195 -1.13 -2.22 1.83
N GLY A 196 -1.04 -3.21 2.72
CA GLY A 196 -1.28 -3.06 4.16
C GLY A 196 -2.76 -2.82 4.45
N LEU A 197 -3.18 -3.04 5.70
CA LEU A 197 -4.56 -2.80 6.12
C LEU A 197 -4.56 -2.23 7.53
N VAL A 198 -5.15 -1.05 7.69
CA VAL A 198 -5.29 -0.40 9.01
C VAL A 198 -6.77 -0.22 9.30
N LEU A 199 -7.34 -1.08 10.13
CA LEU A 199 -8.69 -0.91 10.67
C LEU A 199 -8.64 0.14 11.78
N LEU A 200 -9.34 1.26 11.62
CA LEU A 200 -9.19 2.39 12.54
C LEU A 200 -9.62 2.06 13.96
N GLY A 201 -10.70 1.29 14.13
CA GLY A 201 -11.15 0.87 15.46
C GLY A 201 -10.10 0.04 16.20
N ASP A 202 -9.52 -0.95 15.53
CA ASP A 202 -8.47 -1.81 16.08
C ASP A 202 -7.18 -1.02 16.35
N ALA A 203 -6.79 -0.14 15.44
CA ALA A 203 -5.61 0.70 15.61
C ALA A 203 -5.76 1.70 16.77
N LEU A 204 -6.95 2.24 17.01
CA LEU A 204 -7.18 3.21 18.07
C LEU A 204 -7.38 2.55 19.43
N PHE A 205 -8.17 1.48 19.49
CA PHE A 205 -8.59 0.89 20.78
C PHE A 205 -7.87 -0.41 21.14
N GLY A 206 -7.27 -1.12 20.17
CA GLY A 206 -6.57 -2.39 20.37
C GLY A 206 -5.03 -2.29 20.44
N SER A 207 -4.44 -1.18 20.01
CA SER A 207 -2.97 -1.01 19.91
C SER A 207 -2.26 -0.68 21.22
N GLY A 208 -3.00 -0.45 22.31
CA GLY A 208 -2.43 -0.05 23.61
C GLY A 208 -2.17 1.46 23.75
N LEU A 209 -2.75 2.30 22.90
CA LEU A 209 -2.75 3.76 23.11
C LEU A 209 -3.32 4.10 24.48
N ALA A 210 -2.70 5.08 25.15
CA ALA A 210 -3.11 5.51 26.48
C ALA A 210 -4.55 6.03 26.49
N ASP A 211 -5.35 5.60 27.46
CA ASP A 211 -6.75 6.01 27.55
C ASP A 211 -6.91 7.54 27.70
N ASP A 212 -5.94 8.23 28.30
CA ASP A 212 -5.91 9.69 28.38
C ASP A 212 -5.77 10.37 27.02
N LEU A 213 -4.93 9.81 26.15
CA LEU A 213 -4.74 10.29 24.78
C LEU A 213 -6.04 10.11 24.00
N LEU A 214 -6.62 8.91 24.03
CA LEU A 214 -7.87 8.62 23.35
C LEU A 214 -9.02 9.48 23.89
N ALA A 215 -9.13 9.69 25.20
CA ALA A 215 -10.19 10.52 25.79
C ALA A 215 -10.11 11.96 25.25
N LYS A 216 -8.90 12.53 25.17
CA LYS A 216 -8.67 13.85 24.56
C LYS A 216 -8.94 13.86 23.06
N THR A 217 -8.55 12.82 22.32
CA THR A 217 -8.79 12.70 20.87
C THR A 217 -10.29 12.64 20.54
N PHE A 218 -11.06 11.90 21.33
CA PHE A 218 -12.50 11.70 21.12
C PHE A 218 -13.38 12.72 21.86
N LEU A 219 -12.77 13.70 22.54
CA LEU A 219 -13.47 14.73 23.32
C LEU A 219 -14.43 14.13 24.36
N THR A 220 -13.96 13.10 25.07
CA THR A 220 -14.71 12.32 26.04
C THR A 220 -13.87 12.04 27.29
N ASP A 221 -14.31 11.12 28.15
CA ASP A 221 -13.62 10.68 29.36
C ASP A 221 -13.00 9.27 29.23
N LYS A 222 -12.10 8.94 30.16
CA LYS A 222 -11.41 7.65 30.20
C LYS A 222 -12.37 6.48 30.43
N GLU A 223 -13.48 6.70 31.14
CA GLU A 223 -14.46 5.65 31.40
C GLU A 223 -15.12 5.20 30.10
N THR A 224 -15.52 6.16 29.26
CA THR A 224 -16.09 5.93 27.93
C THR A 224 -15.10 5.24 27.01
N VAL A 225 -13.85 5.71 26.97
CA VAL A 225 -12.77 5.03 26.22
C VAL A 225 -12.59 3.59 26.71
N GLY A 226 -12.57 3.37 28.02
CA GLY A 226 -12.45 2.04 28.60
C GLY A 226 -13.59 1.12 28.18
N LYS A 227 -14.85 1.61 28.21
CA LYS A 227 -16.04 0.87 27.76
C LYS A 227 -15.93 0.44 26.30
N ILE A 228 -15.44 1.32 25.42
CA ILE A 228 -15.19 0.99 24.01
C ILE A 228 -14.06 -0.04 23.92
N GLY A 229 -12.93 0.24 24.57
CA GLY A 229 -11.69 -0.54 24.51
C GLY A 229 -11.86 -2.01 24.90
N VAL A 230 -12.76 -2.33 25.84
CA VAL A 230 -13.07 -3.74 26.23
C VAL A 230 -13.51 -4.60 25.03
N LYS A 231 -14.09 -4.00 23.97
CA LYS A 231 -14.47 -4.74 22.76
C LYS A 231 -13.30 -5.01 21.80
N PHE A 232 -12.18 -4.32 22.00
CA PHE A 232 -11.01 -4.34 21.12
C PHE A 232 -9.78 -5.01 21.74
N ARG A 233 -9.62 -4.92 23.06
CA ARG A 233 -8.52 -5.50 23.83
C ARG A 233 -8.93 -6.90 24.30
N SER A 234 -8.66 -7.90 23.46
CA SER A 234 -8.80 -9.33 23.79
C SER A 234 -7.44 -9.99 23.81
#